data_AF-A0A0K2UFU2-F1
#
_entry.id   AF-A0A0K2UFU2-F1
#
_cell.length_a   1.000
_cell.length_b   1.000
_cell.length_c   1.000
_cell.angle_alpha   90.00
_cell.angle_beta   90.00
_cell.angle_gamma   90.00
#
_symmetry.space_group_name_H-M   'P 1'
#
loop_
_entity.id
_entity.type
_entity.pdbx_description
1 polymer ?
#
loop_
_entity_poly.entity_id
_entity_poly.type
_entity_poly.pdbx_seq_one_letter_code
_entity_poly.pdbx_strand_id
1 'polypeptide(L)'
;FYYLDPYSDKNYICSTESDSGMHKCRYLPHFIENGMECKASIDTGLYNATDCIDWNQYYTDCKPGDINPFHGAISFDNIGLAWVAIFLVISLEGWTDVMYFVQDAHSFWNWVYFVLLIVVSCLKLIWSAS
;
A
#
# COMPACT_ATOMS: atom_id res chain seq x y z
N PHE A 1 -1.66 -11.28 6.66
CA PHE A 1 -1.56 -10.57 5.38
C PHE A 1 -2.96 -10.37 4.82
N TYR A 2 -3.31 -9.15 4.45
CA TYR A 2 -4.59 -8.85 3.82
C TYR A 2 -4.35 -8.51 2.35
N TYR A 3 -5.09 -9.17 1.46
CA TYR A 3 -5.07 -8.92 0.03
C TYR A 3 -6.36 -8.18 -0.34
N LEU A 4 -6.24 -7.09 -1.10
CA LEU A 4 -7.39 -6.33 -1.58
C LEU A 4 -8.26 -7.14 -2.54
N ASP A 5 -7.62 -7.98 -3.34
CA ASP A 5 -8.26 -8.89 -4.30
C ASP A 5 -7.33 -10.09 -4.51
N PRO A 6 -7.81 -11.34 -4.35
CA PRO A 6 -7.00 -12.53 -4.61
C PRO A 6 -6.51 -12.67 -6.06
N TYR A 7 -7.07 -11.90 -7.00
CA TYR A 7 -6.65 -11.84 -8.41
C TYR A 7 -5.87 -10.58 -8.77
N SER A 8 -5.65 -9.66 -7.82
CA SER A 8 -4.85 -8.46 -8.05
C SER A 8 -3.46 -8.61 -7.46
N ASP A 9 -2.43 -8.25 -8.22
CA ASP A 9 -1.04 -8.15 -7.74
C ASP A 9 -0.84 -7.00 -6.72
N LYS A 10 -1.91 -6.24 -6.40
CA LYS A 10 -1.87 -5.12 -5.46
C LYS A 10 -2.16 -5.60 -4.03
N ASN A 11 -1.10 -5.66 -3.23
CA ASN A 11 -1.20 -5.91 -1.79
C ASN A 11 -1.76 -4.68 -1.06
N TYR A 12 -2.51 -4.92 0.03
CA TYR A 12 -2.89 -3.83 0.92
C TYR A 12 -1.68 -3.39 1.75
N ILE A 13 -1.24 -2.16 1.53
CA ILE A 13 -0.16 -1.56 2.31
C ILE A 13 -0.79 -0.79 3.46
N CYS A 14 -0.46 -1.20 4.68
CA CYS A 14 -0.86 -0.50 5.90
C CYS A 14 0.28 0.42 6.38
N SER A 15 -0.07 1.40 7.21
CA SER A 15 0.88 2.25 7.92
C SER A 15 0.92 1.89 9.40
N THR A 16 2.10 2.00 10.00
CA THR A 16 2.28 1.83 11.44
C THR A 16 1.65 3.00 12.21
N GLU A 17 1.38 2.85 13.51
CA GLU A 17 0.82 3.95 14.32
C GLU A 17 1.74 5.17 14.44
N SER A 18 3.05 5.01 14.25
CA SER A 18 4.01 6.12 14.18
C SER A 18 3.93 6.91 12.87
N ASP A 19 3.42 6.29 11.82
CA ASP A 19 3.34 6.89 10.49
C ASP A 19 1.97 7.52 10.25
N SER A 20 1.93 8.55 9.40
CA SER A 20 0.70 9.24 8.99
C SER A 20 0.15 8.72 7.66
N GLY A 21 0.43 7.45 7.33
CA GLY A 21 0.00 6.82 6.10
C GLY A 21 -1.52 6.70 6.02
N MET A 22 -2.04 6.64 4.79
CA MET A 22 -3.49 6.70 4.54
C MET A 22 -4.24 5.44 4.96
N HIS A 23 -3.59 4.29 4.92
CA HIS A 23 -4.19 3.00 5.20
C HIS A 23 -3.82 2.52 6.59
N LYS A 24 -4.82 2.18 7.40
CA LYS A 24 -4.67 1.65 8.76
C LYS A 24 -5.50 0.38 8.88
N CYS A 25 -4.95 -0.60 9.59
CA CYS A 25 -5.62 -1.86 9.93
C CYS A 25 -6.99 -1.63 10.61
N ARG A 26 -7.10 -0.61 11.47
CA ARG A 26 -8.35 -0.23 12.16
C ARG A 26 -9.48 0.28 11.25
N TYR A 27 -9.17 0.57 9.99
CA TYR A 27 -10.12 1.09 9.00
C TYR A 27 -10.35 0.10 7.85
N LEU A 28 -9.97 -1.17 8.03
CA LEU A 28 -10.30 -2.20 7.07
C LEU A 28 -11.82 -2.34 6.93
N PRO A 29 -12.34 -2.45 5.70
CA PRO A 29 -13.76 -2.70 5.50
C PRO A 29 -14.11 -4.08 6.04
N HIS A 30 -15.35 -4.23 6.51
CA HIS A 30 -15.90 -5.52 6.92
C HIS A 30 -15.82 -6.54 5.77
N PHE A 31 -15.57 -7.80 6.11
CA PHE A 31 -15.55 -8.89 5.15
C PHE A 31 -16.93 -9.03 4.48
N ILE A 32 -16.93 -9.15 3.14
CA ILE A 32 -18.16 -9.30 2.36
C ILE A 32 -18.21 -10.72 1.80
N GLU A 33 -19.25 -11.47 2.14
CA GLU A 33 -19.50 -12.81 1.63
C GLU A 33 -20.87 -12.84 0.95
N ASN A 34 -20.94 -13.31 -0.31
CA ASN A 34 -22.18 -13.34 -1.11
C ASN A 34 -22.94 -12.00 -1.18
N GLY A 35 -22.23 -10.87 -1.14
CA GLY A 35 -22.81 -9.52 -1.16
C GLY A 35 -23.38 -9.04 0.17
N MET A 36 -23.19 -9.80 1.26
CA MET A 36 -23.57 -9.41 2.62
C MET A 36 -22.33 -9.07 3.46
N GLU A 37 -22.45 -8.00 4.24
CA GLU A 37 -21.41 -7.57 5.18
C GLU A 37 -21.44 -8.47 6.43
N CYS A 38 -20.31 -9.13 6.70
CA CYS A 38 -20.16 -10.00 7.85
C CYS A 38 -19.91 -9.18 9.11
N LYS A 39 -20.58 -9.56 10.21
CA LYS A 39 -20.51 -8.86 11.51
C LYS A 39 -20.26 -9.81 12.67
N ALA A 40 -20.27 -11.12 12.44
CA ALA A 40 -20.03 -12.08 13.50
C ALA A 40 -18.55 -12.12 13.87
N SER A 41 -18.28 -12.36 15.15
CA SER A 41 -16.95 -12.50 15.73
C SER A 41 -16.86 -13.84 16.46
N ILE A 42 -15.75 -14.56 16.30
CA ILE A 42 -15.52 -15.84 16.96
C ILE A 42 -15.36 -15.64 18.47
N ASP A 43 -14.87 -14.47 18.89
CA ASP A 43 -14.52 -14.17 20.28
C ASP A 43 -15.74 -14.11 21.20
N THR A 44 -16.92 -13.77 20.65
CA THR A 44 -18.16 -13.73 21.41
C THR A 44 -18.80 -15.10 21.57
N GLY A 45 -18.44 -16.08 20.73
CA GLY A 45 -19.02 -17.43 20.73
C GLY A 45 -20.54 -17.47 20.45
N LEU A 46 -21.15 -16.35 20.07
CA LEU A 46 -22.59 -16.17 19.87
C LEU A 46 -22.94 -16.07 18.38
N TYR A 47 -22.53 -17.05 17.58
CA TYR A 47 -22.83 -17.09 16.15
C TYR A 47 -23.76 -18.26 15.81
N ASN A 48 -24.77 -18.00 14.99
CA ASN A 48 -25.60 -19.04 14.42
C ASN A 48 -24.88 -19.75 13.27
N ALA A 49 -25.33 -20.95 12.91
CA ALA A 49 -24.79 -21.69 11.75
C ALA A 49 -24.97 -20.96 10.40
N THR A 50 -25.80 -19.91 10.36
CA THR A 50 -26.08 -19.09 9.18
C THR A 50 -25.30 -17.78 9.16
N ASP A 51 -24.61 -17.43 10.25
CA ASP A 51 -23.90 -16.15 10.35
C ASP A 51 -22.54 -16.24 9.67
N CYS A 52 -22.17 -15.20 8.92
CA CYS A 52 -20.85 -15.10 8.32
C CYS A 52 -19.90 -14.32 9.24
N ILE A 53 -18.67 -14.81 9.35
CA ILE A 53 -17.63 -14.29 10.24
C ILE A 53 -16.88 -13.17 9.54
N ASP A 54 -16.73 -12.03 10.22
CA ASP A 54 -15.89 -10.96 9.72
C ASP A 54 -14.42 -11.29 9.92
N TRP A 55 -13.77 -11.92 8.94
CA TRP A 55 -12.35 -12.23 9.06
C TRP A 55 -11.45 -10.98 9.05
N ASN A 56 -11.93 -9.86 8.52
CA ASN A 56 -11.12 -8.65 8.39
C ASN A 56 -10.82 -8.01 9.75
N GLN A 57 -11.70 -8.23 10.74
CA GLN A 57 -11.54 -7.72 12.11
C GLN A 57 -10.25 -8.22 12.80
N TYR A 58 -9.69 -9.36 12.35
CA TYR A 58 -8.49 -9.96 12.94
C TYR A 58 -7.18 -9.41 12.36
N TYR A 59 -7.23 -8.60 11.30
CA TYR A 59 -6.05 -7.91 10.76
C TYR A 59 -5.82 -6.59 11.51
N THR A 60 -5.34 -6.67 12.74
CA THR A 60 -5.14 -5.52 13.63
C THR A 60 -3.74 -4.92 13.58
N ASP A 61 -2.74 -5.76 13.33
CA ASP A 61 -1.33 -5.36 13.37
C ASP A 61 -0.77 -5.09 11.96
N CYS A 62 -0.23 -3.88 11.77
CA CYS A 62 0.57 -3.57 10.60
C CYS A 62 2.03 -3.98 10.82
N LYS A 63 2.49 -4.98 10.06
CA LYS A 63 3.86 -5.52 10.15
C LYS A 63 4.49 -5.62 8.76
N PRO A 64 5.83 -5.52 8.66
CA PRO A 64 6.54 -5.76 7.40
C PRO A 64 6.17 -7.12 6.82
N GLY A 65 5.97 -7.16 5.50
CA GLY A 65 5.64 -8.40 4.79
C GLY A 65 6.85 -9.16 4.29
N ASP A 66 6.60 -10.37 3.80
CA ASP A 66 7.66 -11.25 3.27
C ASP A 66 8.17 -10.79 1.89
N ILE A 67 7.31 -10.10 1.13
CA ILE A 67 7.59 -9.71 -0.26
C ILE A 67 7.20 -8.24 -0.48
N ASN A 68 8.12 -7.45 -1.05
CA ASN A 68 7.87 -6.06 -1.41
C ASN A 68 6.96 -5.95 -2.67
N PRO A 69 6.31 -4.81 -2.92
CA PRO A 69 5.48 -4.60 -4.11
C PRO A 69 6.20 -4.93 -5.42
N PHE A 70 5.44 -5.31 -6.45
CA PHE A 70 5.95 -5.77 -7.76
C PHE A 70 6.92 -6.95 -7.65
N HIS A 71 6.54 -8.01 -6.96
CA HIS A 71 7.37 -9.21 -6.75
C HIS A 71 8.77 -8.92 -6.17
N GLY A 72 8.90 -7.88 -5.34
CA GLY A 72 10.18 -7.51 -4.74
C GLY A 72 10.97 -6.45 -5.50
N ALA A 73 10.50 -5.99 -6.67
CA ALA A 73 11.26 -5.06 -7.51
C ALA A 73 11.34 -3.63 -6.96
N ILE A 74 10.35 -3.20 -6.16
CA ILE A 74 10.28 -1.84 -5.63
C ILE A 74 10.45 -1.86 -4.12
N SER A 75 11.58 -1.35 -3.64
CA SER A 75 11.91 -1.23 -2.22
C SER A 75 12.96 -0.13 -2.00
N PHE A 76 12.92 0.47 -0.81
CA PHE A 76 13.91 1.45 -0.34
C PHE A 76 14.83 0.89 0.76
N ASP A 77 14.79 -0.42 1.00
CA ASP A 77 15.59 -1.10 2.04
C ASP A 77 17.08 -1.17 1.66
N ASN A 78 17.36 -1.13 0.35
CA ASN A 78 18.70 -1.24 -0.20
C ASN A 78 18.97 -0.11 -1.20
N ILE A 79 20.20 0.40 -1.24
CA ILE A 79 20.58 1.51 -2.14
C ILE A 79 20.35 1.17 -3.62
N GLY A 80 20.60 -0.07 -4.03
CA GLY A 80 20.41 -0.51 -5.42
C GLY A 80 18.93 -0.54 -5.85
N LEU A 81 18.05 -1.07 -4.99
CA LEU A 81 16.61 -1.09 -5.24
C LEU A 81 16.02 0.32 -5.20
N ALA A 82 16.50 1.16 -4.27
CA ALA A 82 16.11 2.56 -4.20
C ALA A 82 16.45 3.32 -5.50
N TRP A 83 17.63 3.05 -6.09
CA TRP A 83 18.00 3.66 -7.37
C TRP A 83 17.10 3.20 -8.52
N VAL A 84 16.80 1.89 -8.60
CA VAL A 84 15.85 1.36 -9.60
C VAL A 84 14.49 2.04 -9.46
N ALA A 85 13.98 2.18 -8.24
CA ALA A 85 12.71 2.87 -7.97
C ALA A 85 12.76 4.35 -8.39
N ILE A 86 13.87 5.06 -8.13
CA ILE A 86 14.04 6.46 -8.56
C ILE A 86 14.05 6.57 -10.10
N PHE A 87 14.78 5.68 -10.79
CA PHE A 87 14.81 5.67 -12.26
C PHE A 87 13.42 5.45 -12.85
N LEU A 88 12.64 4.54 -12.27
CA LEU A 88 11.26 4.27 -12.67
C LEU A 88 10.35 5.50 -12.49
N VAL A 89 10.53 6.26 -11.41
CA VAL A 89 9.77 7.50 -11.18
C VAL A 89 10.13 8.58 -12.21
N ILE A 90 11.42 8.73 -12.52
CA ILE A 90 11.90 9.73 -13.49
C ILE A 90 11.47 9.40 -14.92
N SER A 91 11.36 8.11 -15.28
CA SER A 91 10.88 7.69 -16.60
C SER A 91 9.37 7.93 -16.81
N LEU A 92 8.65 8.36 -15.77
CA LEU A 92 7.19 8.54 -15.76
C LEU A 92 6.42 7.23 -16.04
N GLU A 93 7.05 6.08 -15.85
CA GLU A 93 6.41 4.78 -16.03
C GLU A 93 6.02 4.22 -14.67
N GLY A 94 4.73 4.01 -14.41
CA GLY A 94 4.25 3.45 -13.13
C GLY A 94 4.55 4.32 -11.89
N TRP A 95 5.02 5.56 -12.07
CA TRP A 95 5.42 6.46 -10.97
C TRP A 95 4.28 6.75 -9.98
N THR A 96 3.03 6.81 -10.48
CA THR A 96 1.85 7.01 -9.64
C THR A 96 1.60 5.82 -8.71
N ASP A 97 1.77 4.59 -9.19
CA ASP A 97 1.60 3.40 -8.35
C ASP A 97 2.64 3.36 -7.23
N VAL A 98 3.91 3.67 -7.54
CA VAL A 98 4.98 3.79 -6.52
C VAL A 98 4.67 4.88 -5.50
N MET A 99 4.23 6.04 -5.97
CA MET A 99 3.83 7.15 -5.09
C MET A 99 2.70 6.72 -4.15
N TYR A 100 1.65 6.06 -4.67
CA TYR A 100 0.53 5.60 -3.85
C TYR A 100 0.96 4.58 -2.81
N PHE A 101 1.86 3.64 -3.15
CA PHE A 101 2.41 2.70 -2.15
C PHE A 101 3.15 3.40 -1.01
N VAL A 102 3.95 4.41 -1.31
CA VAL A 102 4.67 5.20 -0.29
C VAL A 102 3.72 6.10 0.51
N GLN A 103 2.66 6.59 -0.13
CA GLN A 103 1.62 7.41 0.49
C GLN A 103 0.80 6.62 1.51
N ASP A 104 0.44 5.39 1.16
CA ASP A 104 -0.31 4.47 2.02
C ASP A 104 0.49 4.05 3.25
N ALA A 105 1.81 3.83 3.09
CA ALA A 105 2.69 3.40 4.18
C ALA A 105 3.09 4.53 5.14
N HIS A 106 3.41 5.73 4.65
CA HIS A 106 4.13 6.74 5.44
C HIS A 106 3.37 8.04 5.65
N SER A 107 2.90 8.70 4.59
CA SER A 107 2.18 9.98 4.71
C SER A 107 1.48 10.40 3.43
N PHE A 108 0.34 11.08 3.59
CA PHE A 108 -0.34 11.79 2.50
C PHE A 108 0.58 12.81 1.81
N TRP A 109 1.46 13.53 2.53
CA TRP A 109 2.29 14.60 1.96
C TRP A 109 3.40 14.12 1.02
N ASN A 110 3.60 12.81 0.90
CA ASN A 110 4.65 12.25 0.06
C ASN A 110 4.49 12.63 -1.42
N TRP A 111 3.27 12.89 -1.92
CA TRP A 111 3.05 13.30 -3.31
C TRP A 111 3.88 14.55 -3.70
N VAL A 112 4.11 15.48 -2.77
CA VAL A 112 4.89 16.70 -3.02
C VAL A 112 6.33 16.36 -3.35
N TYR A 113 6.93 15.41 -2.64
CA TYR A 113 8.29 14.94 -2.89
C TYR A 113 8.43 14.36 -4.30
N PHE A 114 7.49 13.50 -4.71
CA PHE A 114 7.51 12.88 -6.04
C PHE A 114 7.35 13.90 -7.16
N VAL A 115 6.41 14.86 -7.02
CA VAL A 115 6.21 15.92 -8.01
C VAL A 115 7.45 16.81 -8.13
N LEU A 116 8.06 17.22 -7.02
CA LEU A 116 9.28 18.02 -7.04
C LEU A 116 10.45 17.27 -7.69
N LEU A 117 10.59 15.98 -7.39
CA LEU A 117 11.62 15.13 -8.00
C LEU A 117 11.46 15.07 -9.51
N ILE A 118 10.24 14.87 -10.02
CA ILE A 118 9.93 14.85 -11.46
C ILE A 118 10.25 16.20 -12.10
N VAL A 119 9.75 17.31 -11.55
CA VAL A 119 9.96 18.65 -12.13
C VAL A 119 11.45 19.01 -12.18
N VAL A 120 12.19 18.82 -11.09
CA VAL A 120 13.63 19.13 -11.04
C VAL A 120 14.42 18.24 -12.00
N SER A 121 14.06 16.96 -12.11
CA SER A 121 14.73 16.01 -13.01
C SER A 121 14.48 16.37 -14.47
N CYS A 122 13.23 16.65 -14.85
CA CYS A 122 12.89 17.08 -16.20
C CYS A 122 13.59 18.41 -16.57
N LEU A 123 13.60 19.40 -15.67
CA LEU A 123 14.27 20.68 -15.93
C LEU A 123 15.77 20.51 -16.17
N LYS A 124 16.45 19.69 -15.35
CA LYS A 124 17.88 19.40 -15.53
C LYS A 124 18.17 18.66 -16.83
N LEU A 125 17.33 17.70 -17.22
CA LEU A 125 17.49 16.96 -18.47
C LEU A 125 17.33 17.87 -19.70
N ILE A 126 16.35 18.78 -19.68
CA ILE A 126 16.10 19.73 -20.78
C ILE A 126 17.26 20.72 -20.93
N TRP A 127 17.74 21.30 -19.82
CA TRP A 127 18.87 22.23 -19.83
C TRP A 127 20.20 21.58 -20.20
N SER A 128 20.38 20.28 -19.94
CA SER A 128 21.56 19.53 -20.38
C SER A 128 21.55 19.17 -21.87
N ALA A 129 20.39 19.30 -22.53
CA ALA A 129 20.21 18.96 -23.94
C ALA A 129 20.16 20.19 -24.87
N SER A 130 20.25 21.41 -24.32
CA SER A 130 20.31 22.70 -25.04
C SER A 130 21.72 23.27 -25.03
#